data_AF-A0A7J3LJS7-F1
#
_entry.id   AF-A0A7J3LJS7-F1
#
_cell.length_a   1.000
_cell.length_b   1.000
_cell.length_c   1.000
_cell.angle_alpha   90.00
_cell.angle_beta   90.00
_cell.angle_gamma   90.00
#
_symmetry.space_group_name_H-M   'P 1'
#
loop_
_entity.id
_entity.type
_entity.pdbx_description
1 polymer ?
#
loop_
_entity_poly.entity_id
_entity_poly.type
_entity_poly.pdbx_seq_one_letter_code
_entity_poly.pdbx_strand_id
1 'polypeptide(L)'
;MDLDQSIIAELRKDPEISYLAISRRLKVSEGTVRNRIRKMKETGRLRFSVQLASSAFVEVSTNPRIPTSVIAKKIMALGAERTFEVAGRFSIGVLLSTETMADLNDLVEKIRSIQGVIQTETFPIMKQ
;
A
#
# COMPACT_ATOMS: atom_id res chain seq x y z
N MET A 1 -17.68 -2.00 20.33
CA MET A 1 -16.70 -2.28 19.25
C MET A 1 -17.03 -3.65 18.68
N ASP A 2 -17.05 -3.76 17.35
CA ASP A 2 -17.12 -5.06 16.67
C ASP A 2 -15.83 -5.87 16.92
N LEU A 3 -15.92 -7.19 16.84
CA LEU A 3 -14.77 -8.09 17.05
C LEU A 3 -13.60 -7.74 16.13
N ASP A 4 -13.88 -7.38 14.87
CA ASP A 4 -12.84 -6.97 13.91
C ASP A 4 -12.11 -5.71 14.38
N GLN A 5 -12.82 -4.74 14.97
CA GLN A 5 -12.20 -3.53 15.54
C GLN A 5 -11.31 -3.86 16.75
N SER A 6 -11.76 -4.77 17.61
CA SER A 6 -10.96 -5.22 18.77
C SER A 6 -9.70 -5.97 18.33
N ILE A 7 -9.79 -6.81 17.30
CA ILE A 7 -8.62 -7.48 16.71
C ILE A 7 -7.64 -6.45 16.12
N ILE A 8 -8.14 -5.47 15.36
CA ILE A 8 -7.32 -4.39 14.81
C ILE A 8 -6.65 -3.58 15.94
N ALA A 9 -7.36 -3.34 17.04
CA ALA A 9 -6.79 -2.61 18.19
C ALA A 9 -5.63 -3.37 18.84
N GLU A 10 -5.69 -4.70 18.92
CA GLU A 10 -4.58 -5.51 19.42
C GLU A 10 -3.40 -5.49 18.44
N LEU A 11 -3.64 -5.67 17.14
CA LEU A 11 -2.61 -5.62 16.10
C LEU A 11 -1.95 -4.24 15.96
N ARG A 12 -2.66 -3.16 16.26
CA ARG A 12 -2.09 -1.79 16.27
C ARG A 12 -1.11 -1.57 17.42
N LYS A 13 -1.32 -2.24 18.56
CA LYS A 13 -0.43 -2.17 19.72
C LYS A 13 0.82 -3.02 19.50
N ASP A 14 0.60 -4.21 18.96
CA ASP A 14 1.64 -5.20 18.71
C ASP A 14 1.29 -5.96 17.41
N PRO A 15 1.91 -5.61 16.27
CA PRO A 15 1.66 -6.28 14.99
C PRO A 15 2.10 -7.75 14.96
N GLU A 16 3.00 -8.16 15.86
CA GLU A 16 3.57 -9.52 15.94
C GLU A 16 2.82 -10.41 16.95
N ILE A 17 1.79 -9.87 17.62
CA ILE A 17 1.00 -10.60 18.60
C ILE A 17 0.41 -11.89 18.02
N SER A 18 0.60 -13.00 18.73
CA SER A 18 0.07 -14.29 18.29
C SER A 18 -1.46 -14.31 18.31
N TYR A 19 -2.07 -15.08 17.39
CA TYR A 19 -3.53 -15.24 17.34
C TYR A 19 -4.08 -15.86 18.63
N LEU A 20 -3.32 -16.73 19.29
CA LEU A 20 -3.66 -17.31 20.59
C LEU A 20 -3.71 -16.24 21.70
N ALA A 21 -2.77 -15.28 21.70
CA ALA A 21 -2.78 -14.19 22.66
C ALA A 21 -4.00 -13.27 22.44
N ILE A 22 -4.30 -12.92 21.19
CA ILE A 22 -5.52 -12.15 20.85
C ILE A 22 -6.77 -12.93 21.29
N SER A 23 -6.83 -14.24 21.02
CA SER A 23 -8.01 -15.06 21.32
C SER A 23 -8.30 -15.13 22.82
N ARG A 24 -7.26 -15.25 23.65
CA ARG A 24 -7.36 -15.20 25.12
C ARG A 24 -7.85 -13.83 25.60
N ARG A 25 -7.29 -12.73 25.07
CA ARG A 25 -7.68 -11.36 25.45
C ARG A 25 -9.12 -11.03 25.07
N LEU A 26 -9.57 -11.49 23.90
CA LEU A 26 -10.90 -11.23 23.37
C LEU A 26 -11.95 -12.31 23.70
N LYS A 27 -11.55 -13.35 24.45
CA LYS A 27 -12.41 -14.48 24.86
C LYS A 27 -13.12 -15.16 23.69
N VAL A 28 -12.39 -15.42 22.61
CA VAL A 28 -12.86 -16.15 21.42
C VAL A 28 -11.92 -17.30 21.08
N SER A 29 -12.32 -18.19 20.17
CA SER A 29 -11.42 -19.23 19.68
C SER A 29 -10.31 -18.64 18.80
N GLU A 30 -9.13 -19.26 18.78
CA GLU A 30 -8.04 -18.88 17.87
C GLU A 30 -8.48 -18.99 16.40
N GLY A 31 -9.28 -20.00 16.06
CA GLY A 31 -9.87 -20.18 14.74
C GLY A 31 -10.75 -19.01 14.32
N THR A 32 -11.49 -18.41 15.26
CA THR A 32 -12.29 -17.20 15.03
C THR A 32 -11.37 -16.02 14.67
N VAL A 33 -10.31 -15.77 15.43
CA VAL A 33 -9.34 -14.69 15.16
C VAL A 33 -8.69 -14.87 13.81
N ARG A 34 -8.20 -16.09 13.51
CA ARG A 34 -7.57 -16.43 12.22
C ARG A 34 -8.51 -16.16 11.05
N ASN A 35 -9.78 -16.58 11.15
CA ASN A 35 -10.77 -16.37 10.10
C ASN A 35 -11.09 -14.89 9.90
N ARG A 36 -11.25 -14.11 10.99
CA ARG A 36 -11.48 -12.66 10.91
C ARG A 36 -10.31 -11.93 10.25
N ILE A 37 -9.08 -12.20 10.68
CA ILE A 37 -7.87 -11.61 10.08
C ILE A 37 -7.78 -11.95 8.59
N ARG A 38 -8.00 -13.22 8.22
CA ARG A 38 -8.02 -13.64 6.81
C ARG A 38 -9.05 -12.86 6.00
N LYS A 39 -10.31 -12.80 6.45
CA LYS A 39 -11.37 -12.04 5.76
C LYS A 39 -11.05 -10.56 5.64
N MET A 40 -10.49 -9.95 6.68
CA MET A 40 -10.06 -8.54 6.64
C MET A 40 -8.91 -8.33 5.65
N LYS A 41 -7.99 -9.29 5.49
CA LYS A 41 -6.96 -9.26 4.44
C LYS A 41 -7.56 -9.38 3.05
N GLU A 42 -8.47 -10.34 2.84
CA GLU A 42 -9.15 -10.59 1.55
C GLU A 42 -9.97 -9.37 1.09
N THR A 43 -10.63 -8.70 2.03
CA THR A 43 -11.42 -7.48 1.76
C THR A 43 -10.58 -6.20 1.69
N GLY A 44 -9.27 -6.28 1.93
CA GLY A 44 -8.36 -5.13 1.96
C GLY A 44 -8.49 -4.24 3.20
N ARG A 45 -9.36 -4.58 4.17
CA ARG A 45 -9.54 -3.85 5.44
C ARG A 45 -8.30 -3.94 6.35
N LEU A 46 -7.50 -5.00 6.22
CA LEU A 46 -6.25 -5.19 6.95
C LEU A 46 -5.12 -5.51 5.97
N ARG A 47 -4.03 -4.74 6.03
CA ARG A 47 -2.81 -4.98 5.26
C ARG A 47 -1.60 -4.85 6.18
N PHE A 48 -0.64 -5.75 6.00
CA PHE A 48 0.69 -5.62 6.59
C PHE A 48 1.65 -5.14 5.50
N SER A 49 2.53 -4.22 5.85
CA SER A 49 3.53 -3.66 4.95
C SER A 49 4.89 -3.68 5.64
N VAL A 50 5.94 -3.83 4.85
CA VAL A 50 7.33 -3.69 5.29
C VAL A 50 7.81 -2.32 4.82
N GLN A 51 8.52 -1.61 5.68
CA GLN A 51 9.15 -0.34 5.34
C GLN A 51 10.58 -0.62 4.87
N LEU A 52 10.92 -0.10 3.69
CA LEU A 52 12.27 -0.17 3.15
C LEU A 52 13.00 1.17 3.34
N ALA A 53 14.31 1.18 3.14
CA ALA A 53 15.15 2.31 3.49
C ALA A 53 14.87 3.58 2.68
N SER A 54 14.45 3.45 1.42
CA SER A 54 14.17 4.57 0.52
C SER A 54 12.70 4.57 0.09
N SER A 55 12.00 5.68 0.33
CA SER A 55 10.60 5.82 -0.08
C SER A 55 10.30 7.20 -0.66
N ALA A 56 9.35 7.25 -1.59
CA ALA A 56 8.91 8.48 -2.22
C ALA A 56 7.42 8.42 -2.54
N PHE A 57 6.80 9.59 -2.48
CA PHE A 57 5.52 9.82 -3.13
C PHE A 57 5.77 10.34 -4.54
N VAL A 58 5.10 9.79 -5.54
CA VAL A 58 5.22 10.20 -6.94
C VAL A 58 3.86 10.58 -7.47
N GLU A 59 3.73 11.83 -7.90
CA GLU A 59 2.58 12.29 -8.68
C GLU A 59 2.78 11.87 -10.13
N VAL A 60 1.74 11.35 -10.78
CA VAL A 60 1.76 10.90 -12.17
C VAL A 60 0.59 11.51 -12.92
N SER A 61 0.90 12.36 -13.90
CA SER A 61 -0.06 12.92 -14.84
C SER A 61 -0.17 12.02 -16.07
N THR A 62 -1.39 11.72 -16.49
CA THR A 62 -1.65 10.74 -17.55
C THR A 62 -2.40 11.33 -18.73
N ASN A 63 -2.25 10.69 -19.90
CA ASN A 63 -3.01 10.99 -21.10
C ASN A 63 -4.46 10.54 -20.92
N PRO A 64 -5.46 11.44 -21.01
CA PRO A 64 -6.86 11.10 -20.76
C PRO A 64 -7.45 10.10 -21.76
N ARG A 65 -6.76 9.83 -22.88
CA ARG A 65 -7.18 8.79 -23.85
C ARG A 65 -6.91 7.36 -23.36
N ILE A 66 -6.09 7.19 -22.32
CA ILE A 66 -5.79 5.89 -21.73
C ILE A 66 -6.41 5.86 -20.34
N PRO A 67 -7.23 4.85 -20.01
CA PRO A 67 -7.81 4.76 -18.67
C PRO A 67 -6.72 4.76 -17.59
N THR A 68 -6.86 5.63 -16.60
CA THR A 68 -5.94 5.73 -15.45
C THR A 68 -5.74 4.39 -14.77
N SER A 69 -6.80 3.59 -14.64
CA SER A 69 -6.73 2.24 -14.06
C SER A 69 -5.78 1.28 -14.81
N VAL A 70 -5.61 1.43 -16.14
CA VAL A 70 -4.65 0.63 -16.93
C VAL A 70 -3.22 1.04 -16.58
N ILE A 71 -2.96 2.35 -16.46
CA ILE A 71 -1.65 2.88 -16.10
C ILE A 71 -1.32 2.52 -14.65
N ALA A 72 -2.25 2.71 -13.71
CA ALA A 72 -2.10 2.36 -12.31
C ALA A 72 -1.77 0.86 -12.13
N LYS A 73 -2.46 -0.03 -12.86
CA LYS A 73 -2.13 -1.47 -12.86
C LYS A 73 -0.71 -1.76 -13.35
N LYS A 74 -0.24 -1.07 -14.39
CA LYS A 74 1.14 -1.20 -14.87
C LYS A 74 2.14 -0.73 -13.82
N ILE A 75 1.88 0.41 -13.17
CA ILE A 75 2.72 0.94 -12.09
C ILE A 75 2.78 -0.04 -10.91
N MET A 76 1.65 -0.59 -10.48
CA MET A 76 1.61 -1.63 -9.45
C MET A 76 2.42 -2.88 -9.85
N ALA A 77 2.31 -3.31 -11.12
CA ALA A 77 3.07 -4.45 -11.64
C ALA A 77 4.59 -4.22 -11.69
N LEU A 78 5.06 -2.96 -11.72
CA LEU A 78 6.48 -2.62 -11.61
C LEU A 78 7.02 -2.71 -10.18
N GLY A 79 6.16 -2.86 -9.17
CA GLY A 79 6.56 -2.98 -7.76
C GLY A 79 6.26 -1.76 -6.90
N ALA A 80 5.36 -0.87 -7.33
CA ALA A 80 4.87 0.19 -6.45
C ALA A 80 4.17 -0.40 -5.20
N GLU A 81 4.39 0.22 -4.04
CA GLU A 81 3.76 -0.22 -2.79
C GLU A 81 2.24 0.01 -2.87
N ARG A 82 1.85 1.20 -3.33
CA ARG A 82 0.45 1.61 -3.51
C ARG A 82 0.30 2.61 -4.65
N THR A 83 -0.87 2.57 -5.28
CA THR A 83 -1.33 3.58 -6.23
C THR A 83 -2.70 4.09 -5.83
N PHE A 84 -2.96 5.37 -6.05
CA PHE A 84 -4.23 6.04 -5.78
C PHE A 84 -4.65 6.81 -7.02
N GLU A 85 -5.85 6.55 -7.54
CA GLU A 85 -6.46 7.43 -8.53
C GLU A 85 -7.06 8.63 -7.79
N VAL A 86 -6.75 9.85 -8.25
CA VAL A 86 -7.16 11.07 -7.56
C VAL A 86 -7.85 12.04 -8.52
N ALA A 87 -8.85 12.75 -8.01
CA ALA A 87 -9.41 13.93 -8.68
C ALA A 87 -8.55 15.14 -8.29
N GLY A 88 -7.47 15.38 -9.03
CA GLY A 88 -6.51 16.44 -8.72
C GLY A 88 -5.75 16.94 -9.95
N ARG A 89 -4.68 17.70 -9.71
CA ARG A 89 -3.80 18.22 -10.77
C ARG A 89 -3.02 17.13 -11.50
N PHE A 90 -2.85 15.98 -10.85
CA PHE A 90 -2.31 14.75 -11.40
C PHE A 90 -3.38 13.67 -11.34
N SER A 91 -3.16 12.56 -12.06
CA SER A 91 -4.15 11.51 -12.21
C SER A 91 -3.95 10.36 -11.22
N ILE A 92 -2.69 10.03 -10.91
CA ILE A 92 -2.32 8.90 -10.07
C ILE A 92 -1.25 9.33 -9.06
N GLY A 93 -1.49 9.11 -7.76
CA GLY A 93 -0.47 9.17 -6.73
C GLY A 93 0.14 7.79 -6.50
N VAL A 94 1.45 7.70 -6.34
CA VAL A 94 2.16 6.44 -6.16
C VAL A 94 3.02 6.52 -4.91
N LEU A 95 2.95 5.50 -4.06
CA LEU A 95 3.89 5.30 -2.97
C LEU A 95 4.90 4.25 -3.41
N LEU A 96 6.17 4.62 -3.43
CA LEU A 96 7.29 3.74 -3.71
C LEU A 96 8.07 3.48 -2.43
N SER A 97 8.56 2.25 -2.30
CA SER A 97 9.41 1.78 -1.21
C SER A 97 10.42 0.81 -1.81
N THR A 98 11.71 1.05 -1.59
CA THR A 98 12.85 0.32 -2.18
C THR A 98 14.02 0.28 -1.21
N GLU A 99 14.96 -0.64 -1.42
CA GLU A 99 16.15 -0.78 -0.56
C GLU A 99 17.12 0.40 -0.73
N THR A 100 17.23 0.97 -1.93
CA THR A 100 18.16 2.07 -2.20
C THR A 100 17.52 3.19 -3.01
N MET A 101 18.12 4.39 -2.94
CA MET A 101 17.67 5.52 -3.77
C MET A 101 17.93 5.30 -5.26
N ALA A 102 18.89 4.44 -5.62
CA ALA A 102 19.14 4.05 -7.00
C ALA A 102 17.97 3.20 -7.54
N ASP A 103 17.53 2.20 -6.78
CA ASP A 103 16.36 1.38 -7.14
C ASP A 103 15.09 2.22 -7.27
N LEU A 104 14.93 3.21 -6.39
CA LEU A 104 13.83 4.17 -6.44
C LEU A 104 13.83 4.96 -7.76
N ASN A 105 14.98 5.53 -8.13
CA ASN A 105 15.15 6.27 -9.37
C ASN A 105 14.87 5.40 -10.60
N ASP A 106 15.39 4.17 -10.63
CA ASP A 106 15.13 3.20 -11.70
C ASP A 106 13.64 2.88 -11.83
N LEU A 107 12.94 2.75 -10.70
CA LEU A 107 11.50 2.50 -10.69
C LEU A 107 10.71 3.70 -11.21
N VAL A 108 11.11 4.93 -10.86
CA VAL A 108 10.52 6.16 -11.41
C VAL A 108 10.74 6.26 -12.92
N GLU A 109 11.93 5.94 -13.43
CA GLU A 109 12.20 5.90 -14.88
C GLU A 109 11.32 4.87 -15.60
N LYS A 110 11.16 3.67 -15.02
CA LYS A 110 10.23 2.66 -15.55
C LYS A 110 8.80 3.19 -15.60
N ILE A 111 8.34 3.92 -14.56
CA ILE A 111 7.02 4.56 -14.55
C ILE A 111 6.91 5.59 -15.68
N ARG A 112 7.92 6.45 -15.88
CA ARG A 112 7.95 7.46 -16.95
C ARG A 112 7.83 6.83 -18.35
N SER A 113 8.39 5.64 -18.54
CA SER A 113 8.32 4.91 -19.82
C SER A 113 6.95 4.28 -20.13
N ILE A 114 6.02 4.24 -19.17
CA ILE A 114 4.69 3.66 -19.40
C ILE A 114 3.94 4.52 -20.41
N GLN A 115 3.51 3.90 -21.51
CA GLN A 115 2.62 4.55 -22.47
C GLN A 115 1.39 5.16 -21.77
N GLY A 116 1.24 6.48 -21.91
CA GLY A 116 0.17 7.24 -21.28
C GLY A 116 0.62 8.06 -20.09
N VAL A 117 1.81 7.84 -19.54
CA VAL A 117 2.41 8.77 -18.57
C VAL A 117 2.93 9.99 -19.32
N ILE A 118 2.50 11.17 -18.90
CA ILE A 118 2.90 12.46 -19.47
C ILE A 118 4.01 13.09 -18.64
N GLN A 119 3.83 13.07 -17.32
CA GLN A 119 4.74 13.71 -16.38
C GLN A 119 4.72 13.00 -15.05
N THR A 120 5.85 13.04 -14.35
CA THR A 120 5.96 12.63 -12.95
C THR A 120 6.58 13.74 -12.11
N GLU A 121 6.13 13.90 -10.87
CA GLU A 121 6.82 14.69 -9.86
C GLU A 121 7.12 13.79 -8.66
N THR A 122 8.37 13.75 -8.20
CA THR A 122 8.84 12.80 -7.20
C THR A 122 9.23 13.53 -5.91
N PHE A 123 8.65 13.09 -4.80
CA PHE A 123 8.83 13.66 -3.47
C PHE A 123 9.42 12.58 -2.55
N PRO A 124 10.75 12.57 -2.33
CA PRO A 124 11.37 11.71 -1.34
C PRO A 124 10.75 11.94 0.05
N ILE A 125 10.40 10.87 0.74
CA ILE A 125 9.79 10.95 2.08
C ILE A 125 10.90 11.07 3.12
N MET A 126 10.95 12.22 3.79
CA MET A 126 11.98 12.51 4.80
C MET A 126 11.61 11.97 6.20
N LYS A 127 10.32 11.92 6.54
CA LYS A 127 9.80 11.48 7.85
C LYS A 127 8.37 10.94 7.71
N GLN A 128 8.03 9.94 8.53
CA GLN A 128 6.69 9.33 8.64
C GLN A 128 6.10 9.55 10.03
#